data_AF-A0AB34Z3U9-F1
#
_entry.id   AF-A0AB34Z3U9-F1
#
_cell.length_a   1.000
_cell.length_b   1.000
_cell.length_c   1.000
_cell.angle_alpha   90.00
_cell.angle_beta   90.00
_cell.angle_gamma   90.00
#
_symmetry.space_group_name_H-M   'P 1'
#
loop_
_entity.id
_entity.type
_entity.pdbx_description
1 polymer ?
#
loop_
_entity_poly.entity_id
_entity_poly.type
_entity_poly.pdbx_seq_one_letter_code
_entity_poly.pdbx_strand_id
1 'polypeptide(L)' 'MKKVKRSFDDYVAYFRQGSLNDREIASRLGVSRVNVWRMRQKWESGEISVNEDSRVTISEDTFEHLVAQT' A
#
# COMPACT_ATOMS: atom_id res chain seq x y z
N MET A 1 -7.49 -4.35 23.52
CA MET A 1 -7.05 -3.12 22.81
C MET A 1 -7.64 -3.13 21.41
N LYS A 2 -8.54 -2.20 21.08
CA LYS A 2 -9.07 -2.09 19.71
C LYS A 2 -7.95 -1.54 18.82
N LYS A 3 -7.39 -2.36 17.92
CA LYS A 3 -6.42 -1.88 16.92
C LYS A 3 -7.20 -1.05 15.91
N VAL A 4 -7.08 0.28 16.01
CA VAL A 4 -7.61 1.16 14.97
C VAL A 4 -6.82 0.86 13.69
N LYS A 5 -7.47 0.27 12.69
CA LYS A 5 -6.86 0.09 11.36
C LYS A 5 -6.60 1.48 10.79
N ARG A 6 -5.33 1.81 10.56
CA ARG A 6 -4.91 3.03 9.87
C ARG A 6 -4.85 2.77 8.38
N SER A 7 -5.46 3.64 7.59
CA SER A 7 -5.40 3.56 6.12
C SER A 7 -3.99 3.92 5.66
N PHE A 8 -3.63 3.49 4.44
CA PHE A 8 -2.40 3.97 3.79
C PHE A 8 -2.37 5.50 3.71
N ASP A 9 -3.52 6.12 3.42
CA ASP A 9 -3.67 7.59 3.33
C ASP A 9 -3.26 8.32 4.62
N ASP A 10 -3.45 7.70 5.78
CA ASP A 10 -3.03 8.27 7.06
C ASP A 10 -1.50 8.43 7.13
N TYR A 11 -0.74 7.53 6.50
CA TYR A 11 0.72 7.61 6.40
C TYR A 11 1.15 8.63 5.33
N VAL A 12 0.47 8.63 4.19
CA VAL A 12 0.72 9.52 3.06
C VAL A 12 0.70 10.99 3.46
N ALA A 13 -0.28 11.40 4.28
CA ALA A 13 -0.39 12.77 4.75
C ALA A 13 0.89 13.24 5.46
N TYR A 14 1.49 12.38 6.28
CA TYR A 14 2.75 12.69 6.96
C TYR A 14 3.97 12.64 6.04
N PHE A 15 4.02 11.69 5.11
CA PHE A 15 5.12 11.60 4.15
C PHE A 15 5.16 12.82 3.23
N ARG A 16 4.01 13.31 2.77
CA ARG A 16 3.90 14.54 1.97
C ARG A 16 4.31 15.78 2.75
N GLN A 17 4.01 15.83 4.05
CA GLN A 17 4.39 16.98 4.88
C GLN A 17 5.91 17.05 5.12
N GLY A 18 6.61 15.91 5.12
CA GLY A 18 8.07 15.83 5.20
C GLY A 18 8.70 16.28 6.53
N SER A 19 7.88 16.71 7.50
CA SER A 19 8.34 17.33 8.76
C SER A 19 8.55 16.36 9.91
N LEU A 20 8.10 15.10 9.78
CA LEU A 20 8.15 14.10 10.85
C LEU A 20 9.02 12.91 10.46
N ASN A 21 9.82 12.44 11.42
CA ASN A 21 10.56 11.18 11.26
C ASN A 21 9.66 9.96 11.56
N ASP A 22 10.07 8.78 11.11
CA ASP A 22 9.29 7.53 11.25
C ASP A 22 8.88 7.21 12.69
N ARG A 23 9.69 7.57 13.68
CA ARG A 23 9.39 7.40 15.11
C ARG A 23 8.24 8.30 15.58
N GLU A 24 8.18 9.53 15.09
CA GLU A 24 7.11 10.47 15.43
C GLU A 24 5.80 10.08 14.75
N ILE A 25 5.87 9.67 13.48
CA ILE A 25 4.73 9.13 12.74
C ILE A 25 4.19 7.87 13.43
N ALA A 26 5.07 6.96 13.85
CA ALA A 26 4.70 5.76 14.59
C ALA A 26 3.97 6.08 15.90
N SER A 27 4.47 7.06 16.66
CA SER A 27 3.85 7.51 17.91
C SER A 27 2.46 8.12 17.67
N ARG A 28 2.32 8.99 16.65
CA ARG A 28 1.04 9.63 16.32
C ARG A 28 -0.01 8.64 15.81
N LEU A 29 0.40 7.68 14.98
CA LEU A 29 -0.49 6.68 14.41
C LEU A 29 -0.76 5.49 15.36
N GLY A 30 0.03 5.34 16.42
CA GLY A 30 -0.06 4.22 17.35
C GLY A 30 0.40 2.89 16.73
N VAL A 31 1.39 2.94 15.84
CA VAL A 31 1.90 1.79 15.07
C VAL A 31 3.39 1.59 15.31
N SER A 32 3.95 0.48 14.85
CA SER A 32 5.40 0.26 14.97
C SER A 32 6.16 1.11 13.96
N ARG A 33 7.37 1.55 14.35
CA ARG A 33 8.30 2.25 13.45
C ARG A 33 8.60 1.45 12.18
N VAL A 34 8.73 0.13 12.29
CA VAL A 34 8.95 -0.77 11.15
C VAL A 34 7.79 -0.72 10.16
N ASN A 35 6.54 -0.60 10.65
CA ASN A 35 5.39 -0.45 9.78
C ASN A 35 5.43 0.86 8.99
N VAL A 36 5.80 1.96 9.65
CA VAL A 36 5.98 3.26 8.98
C VAL A 36 7.05 3.19 7.91
N TRP A 37 8.21 2.57 8.20
CA TRP A 37 9.29 2.41 7.23
C TRP A 37 8.83 1.61 5.99
N ARG A 38 8.08 0.51 6.18
CA ARG A 38 7.50 -0.26 5.07
C ARG A 38 6.53 0.56 4.23
N MET A 39 5.67 1.36 4.86
CA MET A 39 4.74 2.24 4.14
C MET A 39 5.48 3.36 3.40
N ARG A 40 6.58 3.88 3.97
CA ARG A 40 7.42 4.89 3.32
C ARG A 40 8.11 4.35 2.08
N GLN A 41 8.70 3.15 2.16
CA GLN A 41 9.30 2.49 0.99
C GLN A 41 8.27 2.26 -0.11
N LYS A 42 7.05 1.83 0.25
CA LYS A 42 5.94 1.69 -0.70
C LYS A 42 5.54 3.03 -1.33
N TRP A 43 5.49 4.11 -0.54
CA TRP A 43 5.21 5.46 -1.01
C TRP A 43 6.29 5.99 -1.95
N GLU A 44 7.57 5.81 -1.62
CA GLU A 44 8.73 6.25 -2.40
C GLU A 44 8.88 5.47 -3.71
N SER A 45 8.56 4.18 -3.70
CA SER A 45 8.61 3.33 -4.89
C SER A 45 7.54 3.67 -5.93
N GLY A 46 6.57 4.53 -5.61
CA GLY A 46 5.45 4.85 -6.49
C GLY A 46 4.51 3.66 -6.77
N GLU A 47 4.80 2.49 -6.21
CA GLU A 47 3.90 1.34 -6.17
C GLU A 47 2.76 1.66 -5.21
N ILE A 48 1.78 2.39 -5.74
CA ILE A 48 0.40 2.20 -5.35
C ILE A 48 0.04 0.78 -5.82
N SER A 49 0.60 -0.26 -5.20
CA SER A 49 -0.09 -1.53 -5.14
C SER A 49 -1.32 -1.26 -4.29
N VAL A 50 -2.34 -0.71 -4.96
CA VAL A 50 -3.71 -1.14 -4.73
C VAL A 50 -3.55 -2.64 -4.51
N ASN A 51 -3.85 -3.10 -3.31
CA ASN A 51 -3.98 -4.51 -3.07
C ASN A 51 -5.18 -4.92 -3.93
N GLU A 52 -4.91 -5.14 -5.21
CA GLU A 52 -5.79 -5.61 -6.25
C GLU A 52 -5.88 -7.13 -6.06
N ASP A 53 -6.11 -7.57 -4.81
CA ASP A 53 -6.21 -8.97 -4.38
C ASP A 53 -7.39 -9.70 -5.06
N SER A 54 -7.98 -9.13 -6.11
CA SER A 54 -9.02 -9.74 -6.92
C SER A 54 -9.01 -9.31 -8.40
N ARG A 55 -7.99 -8.61 -8.92
CA ARG A 55 -7.90 -8.37 -10.37
C ARG A 55 -6.59 -8.92 -10.89
N VAL A 56 -6.73 -9.88 -11.81
CA VAL A 56 -5.62 -10.47 -12.55
C VAL A 56 -5.63 -9.84 -13.93
N THR A 57 -4.52 -9.25 -14.32
CA THR A 57 -4.30 -8.79 -15.70
C THR A 57 -3.76 -9.96 -16.51
N ILE A 58 -4.44 -10.36 -17.58
CA ILE A 58 -3.99 -11.40 -18.52
C ILE A 58 -3.62 -10.75 -19.86
N SER A 59 -2.73 -11.38 -20.63
CA SER A 59 -2.44 -10.94 -22.00
C SER A 59 -3.61 -11.27 -22.93
N GLU A 60 -3.74 -10.52 -24.02
CA GLU A 60 -4.75 -10.76 -25.07
C GLU A 60 -4.64 -12.19 -25.63
N ASP A 61 -3.41 -12.69 -25.84
CA ASP A 61 -3.18 -14.08 -26.30
C ASP A 61 -3.73 -15.11 -25.30
N THR A 62 -3.59 -14.84 -24.00
CA THR A 62 -4.10 -15.72 -22.95
C THR A 62 -5.63 -15.70 -22.92
N PHE A 63 -6.24 -14.54 -23.18
CA PHE A 63 -7.69 -14.41 -23.27
C PHE A 63 -8.26 -15.20 -24.46
N GLU A 64 -7.70 -15.01 -25.66
CA GLU A 64 -8.13 -15.71 -26.87
C GLU A 64 -8.03 -17.23 -26.72
N HIS A 65 -6.96 -17.72 -26.09
CA HIS A 65 -6.78 -19.16 -25.87
C HIS A 65 -7.84 -19.75 -24.92
N LEU A 66 -8.27 -18.99 -23.91
CA LEU A 66 -9.32 -19.41 -22.97
C LEU A 66 -10.71 -19.37 -23.61
N VAL A 67 -10.98 -18.37 -24.46
CA VAL A 67 -12.25 -18.26 -25.19
C VAL A 67 -12.37 -19.31 -26.29
N ALA A 68 -11.27 -19.68 -26.94
CA ALA A 68 -11.25 -20.73 -27.96
C ALA A 68 -11.52 -22.15 -27.39
N GLN A 69 -11.52 -22.31 -26.06
CA GLN A 69 -11.78 -23.58 -25.38
C GLN A 69 -13.24 -23.81 -24.97
N THR A 70 -14.17 -22.87 -25.26
CA THR A 70 -15.61 -23.01 -24.98
C THR A 70 -16.37 -23.53 -26.20
#